data_AF-A0A1N7I4X9-F1
#
_entry.id   AF-A0A1N7I4X9-F1
#
_cell.length_a   1.000
_cell.length_b   1.000
_cell.length_c   1.000
_cell.angle_alpha   90.00
_cell.angle_beta   90.00
_cell.angle_gamma   90.00
#
_symmetry.space_group_name_H-M   'P 1'
#
loop_
_entity.id
_entity.type
_entity.pdbx_description
1 polymer ?
#
loop_
_entity_poly.entity_id
_entity_poly.type
_entity_poly.pdbx_seq_one_letter_code
_entity_poly.pdbx_strand_id
1 'polypeptide(L)'
;MQQYKSKKLNRKINVTAFYHKDFKWKVVLPTIIYNYLQDKLQEQPPFKGFKEDIALYYLSLIISVPARKKDKIYKYGYVPLFAQALKDKNYRYKEYFKYFLDIGILEYKEYSTSAKKSKSFRYNFSNIKFEGTECVNFQVFEISDVNFNKKLLKEDLFNDCFSSCPQLCTWFDEGLHIDFDRLCYDMQSEFCYNKYNLNYNVFNPILSRVYNYWYSALMLKEQCFRVSRKSDSDNRLHTNLTNMPSIFRPYLTYHDENIQSLDIKNSQPYFMVLVLENLENSNVRGIINKVFNNNSDMGIMMQKLQQITSSKAFQEEFSPLKNAVLTGQFYEFLMPLFPDIKPFKVVSDSDGELIEYYQHRFYNSSKKLIELCEFKSKRDLMKRLTLQILYTPLTRPSKEYMIFKLHFPLLCECIETFKATTDESDSFKLFPRLLQQVESDCVLDKISKELCEKYPQMPLWTIHDSFCTTQSWFPIMETAVKELFLSYSDGILPSFKCDAWCKDCECLKVA
;
A
#
# COMPACT_ATOMS: atom_id res chain seq x y z
N MET A 1 22.77 31.52 0.57
CA MET A 1 23.64 30.60 1.34
C MET A 1 23.59 30.95 2.82
N GLN A 2 22.57 30.50 3.55
CA GLN A 2 22.63 30.48 5.01
C GLN A 2 23.31 29.18 5.41
N GLN A 3 24.53 29.29 5.95
CA GLN A 3 25.22 28.17 6.58
C GLN A 3 24.46 27.79 7.85
N TYR A 4 23.67 26.72 7.78
CA TYR A 4 23.18 26.04 8.97
C TYR A 4 24.39 25.45 9.69
N LYS A 5 24.87 26.14 10.73
CA LYS A 5 25.87 25.61 11.66
C LYS A 5 25.24 24.43 12.40
N SER A 6 25.51 23.21 11.94
CA SER A 6 25.10 22.00 12.64
C SER A 6 25.88 21.88 13.95
N LYS A 7 25.18 21.91 15.09
CA LYS A 7 25.66 21.15 16.25
C LYS A 7 25.82 19.71 15.77
N LYS A 8 27.02 19.15 15.88
CA LYS A 8 27.24 17.70 15.74
C LYS A 8 26.36 17.00 16.78
N LEU A 9 25.14 16.65 16.40
CA LEU A 9 24.41 15.62 17.12
C LEU A 9 25.18 14.33 16.83
N ASN A 10 25.82 13.80 17.86
CA ASN A 10 26.07 12.37 17.97
C ASN A 10 24.70 11.69 17.94
N ARG A 11 24.08 11.58 16.76
CA ARG A 11 22.96 10.69 16.52
C ARG A 11 23.54 9.30 16.75
N LYS A 12 23.34 8.75 17.95
CA LYS A 12 23.39 7.30 18.10
C LYS A 12 22.44 6.80 17.03
N ILE A 13 22.97 6.03 16.08
CA ILE A 13 22.15 5.37 15.06
C ILE A 13 21.22 4.45 15.84
N ASN A 14 20.02 4.93 16.10
CA ASN A 14 18.97 4.17 16.73
C ASN A 14 18.42 3.26 15.63
N VAL A 15 19.02 2.08 15.48
CA VAL A 15 18.47 0.96 14.69
C VAL A 15 17.19 0.40 15.38
N THR A 16 16.50 1.20 16.20
CA THR A 16 15.29 0.85 16.97
C THR A 16 14.02 0.92 16.13
N ALA A 17 14.14 1.44 14.91
CA ALA A 17 13.13 1.57 13.87
C ALA A 17 12.60 0.25 13.28
N PHE A 18 13.25 -0.88 13.57
CA PHE A 18 12.84 -2.18 13.04
C PHE A 18 12.94 -3.14 14.18
N TYR A 19 11.79 -3.68 14.63
CA TYR A 19 11.65 -4.63 15.73
C TYR A 19 13.00 -5.19 16.23
N HIS A 20 13.62 -4.41 17.12
CA HIS A 20 14.98 -4.63 17.56
C HIS A 20 14.93 -5.68 18.68
N LYS A 21 15.96 -6.50 18.82
CA LYS A 21 16.04 -7.55 19.86
C LYS A 21 15.83 -7.04 21.30
N ASP A 22 16.02 -5.74 21.50
CA ASP A 22 15.86 -5.06 22.80
C ASP A 22 14.43 -4.54 23.03
N PHE A 23 13.55 -4.61 22.03
CA PHE A 23 12.14 -4.18 22.11
C PHE A 23 11.22 -5.38 22.01
N LYS A 24 10.20 -5.40 22.89
CA LYS A 24 9.23 -6.48 22.88
C LYS A 24 8.22 -6.28 21.75
N TRP A 25 7.86 -7.38 21.06
CA TRP A 25 6.75 -7.41 20.12
C TRP A 25 5.47 -6.81 20.72
N LYS A 26 4.78 -5.95 19.97
CA LYS A 26 3.50 -5.34 20.36
C LYS A 26 2.37 -5.77 19.43
N VAL A 27 1.18 -5.92 19.97
CA VAL A 27 -0.03 -6.27 19.22
C VAL A 27 -1.18 -5.33 19.53
N VAL A 28 -2.04 -5.08 18.54
CA VAL A 28 -3.22 -4.23 18.68
C VAL A 28 -4.46 -5.12 18.77
N LEU A 29 -5.29 -4.89 19.77
CA LEU A 29 -6.55 -5.60 19.99
C LEU A 29 -7.67 -4.63 20.40
N PRO A 30 -8.94 -4.94 20.11
CA PRO A 30 -10.04 -4.18 20.67
C PRO A 30 -10.10 -4.45 22.18
N THR A 31 -10.23 -3.39 22.98
CA THR A 31 -10.25 -3.49 24.45
C THR A 31 -11.32 -4.46 24.93
N ILE A 32 -12.49 -4.46 24.28
CA ILE A 32 -13.58 -5.39 24.63
C ILE A 32 -13.23 -6.86 24.43
N ILE A 33 -12.42 -7.19 23.40
CA ILE A 33 -11.98 -8.58 23.17
C ILE A 33 -11.02 -9.00 24.29
N TYR A 34 -10.14 -8.09 24.71
CA TYR A 34 -9.22 -8.35 25.82
C TYR A 34 -9.98 -8.57 27.13
N ASN A 35 -10.89 -7.66 27.49
CA ASN A 35 -11.67 -7.76 28.71
C ASN A 35 -12.49 -9.05 28.75
N TYR A 36 -13.18 -9.38 27.64
CA TYR A 36 -13.93 -10.63 27.53
C TYR A 36 -13.04 -11.87 27.69
N LEU A 37 -11.80 -11.84 27.17
CA LEU A 37 -10.85 -12.93 27.39
C LEU A 37 -10.51 -13.06 28.88
N GLN A 38 -10.26 -11.95 29.59
CA GLN A 38 -9.95 -11.98 31.03
C GLN A 38 -11.09 -12.59 31.84
N ASP A 39 -12.33 -12.17 31.58
CA ASP A 39 -13.51 -12.69 32.27
C ASP A 39 -13.66 -14.21 32.05
N LYS A 40 -13.49 -14.66 30.79
CA LYS A 40 -13.60 -16.09 30.45
C LYS A 40 -12.46 -16.94 30.96
N LEU A 41 -11.26 -16.40 31.15
CA LEU A 41 -10.16 -17.13 31.78
C LEU A 41 -10.48 -17.50 33.24
N GLN A 42 -11.30 -16.69 33.93
CA GLN A 42 -11.76 -16.97 35.29
C GLN A 42 -12.93 -17.97 35.31
N GLU A 43 -13.91 -17.80 34.42
CA GLU A 43 -15.10 -18.65 34.37
C GLU A 43 -14.85 -20.04 33.78
N GLN A 44 -14.02 -20.11 32.74
CA GLN A 44 -13.74 -21.32 31.97
C GLN A 44 -12.22 -21.45 31.78
N PRO A 45 -11.51 -22.06 32.75
CA PRO A 45 -10.06 -22.17 32.69
C PRO A 45 -9.57 -22.81 31.37
N PRO A 46 -8.49 -22.28 30.78
CA PRO A 46 -7.97 -22.80 29.52
C PRO A 46 -7.23 -24.14 29.72
N PHE A 47 -6.81 -24.74 28.62
CA PHE A 47 -5.97 -25.94 28.65
C PHE A 47 -4.66 -25.72 29.41
N LYS A 48 -4.12 -26.78 30.01
CA LYS A 48 -2.85 -26.74 30.77
C LYS A 48 -1.71 -26.18 29.92
N GLY A 49 -1.00 -25.17 30.41
CA GLY A 49 0.12 -24.54 29.70
C GLY A 49 -0.29 -23.51 28.64
N PHE A 50 -1.53 -23.01 28.74
CA PHE A 50 -1.94 -21.77 28.10
C PHE A 50 -1.06 -20.60 28.55
N LYS A 51 -0.70 -19.74 27.59
CA LYS A 51 -0.05 -18.46 27.83
C LYS A 51 -0.83 -17.35 27.15
N GLU A 52 -1.12 -16.31 27.90
CA GLU A 52 -1.93 -15.17 27.47
C GLU A 52 -1.30 -14.43 26.28
N ASP A 53 0.01 -14.15 26.31
CA ASP A 53 0.72 -13.49 25.20
C ASP A 53 0.51 -14.15 23.83
N ILE A 54 0.53 -15.48 23.78
CA ILE A 54 0.28 -16.23 22.55
C ILE A 54 -1.19 -16.07 22.12
N ALA A 55 -2.11 -16.01 23.10
CA ALA A 55 -3.51 -15.78 22.81
C ALA A 55 -3.75 -14.37 22.24
N LEU A 56 -3.17 -13.34 22.87
CA LEU A 56 -3.23 -11.95 22.39
C LEU A 56 -2.66 -11.84 20.98
N TYR A 57 -1.52 -12.49 20.72
CA TYR A 57 -0.97 -12.57 19.37
C TYR A 57 -1.94 -13.15 18.36
N TYR A 58 -2.51 -14.33 18.60
CA TYR A 58 -3.43 -14.96 17.65
C TYR A 58 -4.71 -14.16 17.44
N LEU A 59 -5.29 -13.60 18.51
CA LEU A 59 -6.46 -12.74 18.41
C LEU A 59 -6.15 -11.48 17.61
N SER A 60 -4.95 -10.90 17.72
CA SER A 60 -4.56 -9.70 16.98
C SER A 60 -4.43 -9.91 15.47
N LEU A 61 -4.33 -11.16 15.00
CA LEU A 61 -4.26 -11.49 13.58
C LEU A 61 -5.55 -11.13 12.82
N ILE A 62 -6.69 -11.10 13.52
CA ILE A 62 -7.98 -10.70 12.94
C ILE A 62 -7.95 -9.24 12.47
N ILE A 63 -7.13 -8.39 13.08
CA ILE A 63 -6.97 -6.97 12.74
C ILE A 63 -5.74 -6.74 11.87
N SER A 64 -4.60 -7.28 12.30
CA SER A 64 -3.31 -7.00 11.67
C SER A 64 -3.18 -7.59 10.27
N VAL A 65 -3.81 -8.74 9.97
CA VAL A 65 -3.77 -9.33 8.62
C VAL A 65 -4.55 -8.49 7.61
N PRO A 66 -5.80 -8.07 7.88
CA PRO A 66 -6.48 -7.11 7.01
C PRO A 66 -5.76 -5.77 6.87
N ALA A 67 -5.25 -5.22 7.98
CA ALA A 67 -4.57 -3.92 7.95
C ALA A 67 -3.33 -3.92 7.04
N ARG A 68 -2.59 -5.04 6.95
CA ARG A 68 -1.44 -5.22 6.06
C ARG A 68 -1.79 -5.54 4.61
N LYS A 69 -3.04 -5.90 4.33
CA LYS A 69 -3.51 -6.31 2.99
C LYS A 69 -4.74 -5.48 2.62
N LYS A 70 -4.58 -4.15 2.61
CA LYS A 70 -5.65 -3.16 2.42
C LYS A 70 -6.44 -3.36 1.11
N ASP A 71 -5.80 -3.89 0.07
CA ASP A 71 -6.43 -4.16 -1.22
C ASP A 71 -7.29 -5.44 -1.24
N LYS A 72 -7.18 -6.29 -0.21
CA LYS A 72 -7.94 -7.53 -0.10
C LYS A 72 -9.21 -7.31 0.68
N ILE A 73 -10.33 -7.77 0.12
CA ILE A 73 -11.60 -7.72 0.81
C ILE A 73 -11.89 -9.03 1.56
N TYR A 74 -12.18 -8.92 2.86
CA TYR A 74 -12.53 -10.03 3.74
C TYR A 74 -14.04 -10.12 3.91
N LYS A 75 -14.69 -10.99 3.13
CA LYS A 75 -16.16 -11.12 3.11
C LYS A 75 -16.71 -11.46 4.51
N TYR A 76 -17.66 -10.66 4.98
CA TYR A 76 -18.26 -10.71 6.32
C TYR A 76 -17.25 -10.64 7.48
N GLY A 77 -16.06 -10.08 7.25
CA GLY A 77 -15.00 -9.95 8.25
C GLY A 77 -14.22 -11.24 8.53
N TYR A 78 -14.46 -12.35 7.81
CA TYR A 78 -13.69 -13.57 8.01
C TYR A 78 -12.28 -13.46 7.42
N VAL A 79 -11.29 -13.56 8.28
CA VAL A 79 -9.87 -13.49 7.95
C VAL A 79 -9.32 -14.91 7.79
N PRO A 80 -8.85 -15.31 6.59
CA PRO A 80 -8.21 -16.59 6.39
C PRO A 80 -6.84 -16.61 7.10
N LEU A 81 -6.65 -17.57 7.99
CA LEU A 81 -5.39 -17.78 8.70
C LEU A 81 -4.78 -19.11 8.26
N PHE A 82 -3.54 -19.06 7.78
CA PHE A 82 -2.86 -20.25 7.27
C PHE A 82 -2.38 -21.13 8.42
N ALA A 83 -2.91 -22.35 8.51
CA ALA A 83 -2.68 -23.25 9.64
C ALA A 83 -1.20 -23.56 9.89
N GLN A 84 -0.40 -23.71 8.83
CA GLN A 84 1.04 -23.95 8.98
C GLN A 84 1.73 -22.73 9.59
N ALA A 85 1.45 -21.52 9.10
CA ALA A 85 2.00 -20.30 9.70
C ALA A 85 1.62 -20.16 11.19
N LEU A 86 0.39 -20.50 11.57
CA LEU A 86 -0.03 -20.49 12.99
C LEU A 86 0.75 -21.53 13.82
N LYS A 87 0.91 -22.75 13.29
CA LYS A 87 1.68 -23.84 13.90
C LYS A 87 3.14 -23.47 14.06
N ASP A 88 3.70 -22.82 13.05
CA ASP A 88 5.08 -22.35 13.05
C ASP A 88 5.27 -21.34 14.16
N LYS A 89 4.27 -20.51 14.53
CA LYS A 89 4.33 -19.66 15.73
C LYS A 89 4.26 -20.45 17.03
N ASN A 90 3.26 -21.32 17.18
CA ASN A 90 3.16 -22.21 18.33
C ASN A 90 2.50 -23.54 17.92
N TYR A 91 3.11 -24.67 18.27
CA TYR A 91 2.62 -25.99 17.90
C TYR A 91 1.21 -26.29 18.46
N ARG A 92 0.83 -25.62 19.57
CA ARG A 92 -0.47 -25.73 20.25
C ARG A 92 -1.54 -24.81 19.67
N TYR A 93 -1.33 -24.18 18.52
CA TYR A 93 -2.32 -23.24 17.95
C TYR A 93 -3.74 -23.83 17.87
N LYS A 94 -3.89 -25.14 17.61
CA LYS A 94 -5.20 -25.80 17.57
C LYS A 94 -5.94 -25.71 18.90
N GLU A 95 -5.23 -25.84 20.02
CA GLU A 95 -5.81 -25.75 21.37
C GLU A 95 -6.25 -24.32 21.68
N TYR A 96 -5.44 -23.32 21.30
CA TYR A 96 -5.81 -21.89 21.40
C TYR A 96 -7.08 -21.58 20.61
N PHE A 97 -7.11 -21.95 19.32
CA PHE A 97 -8.27 -21.68 18.48
C PHE A 97 -9.50 -22.49 18.91
N LYS A 98 -9.33 -23.72 19.43
CA LYS A 98 -10.42 -24.46 20.04
C LYS A 98 -10.97 -23.71 21.26
N TYR A 99 -10.10 -23.27 22.16
CA TYR A 99 -10.51 -22.51 23.34
C TYR A 99 -11.26 -21.22 22.96
N PHE A 100 -10.76 -20.44 21.99
CA PHE A 100 -11.44 -19.22 21.54
C PHE A 100 -12.85 -19.46 20.98
N LEU A 101 -13.07 -20.62 20.36
CA LEU A 101 -14.38 -21.05 19.87
C LEU A 101 -15.27 -21.51 21.03
N ASP A 102 -14.72 -22.29 21.97
CA ASP A 102 -15.44 -22.83 23.12
C ASP A 102 -15.96 -21.70 24.03
N ILE A 103 -15.15 -20.65 24.29
CA ILE A 103 -15.56 -19.46 25.06
C ILE A 103 -16.32 -18.42 24.22
N GLY A 104 -16.45 -18.66 22.91
CA GLY A 104 -17.18 -17.81 21.97
C GLY A 104 -16.58 -16.42 21.72
N ILE A 105 -15.26 -16.25 21.80
CA ILE A 105 -14.57 -15.03 21.33
C ILE A 105 -14.53 -14.99 19.81
N LEU A 106 -14.23 -16.15 19.20
CA LEU A 106 -14.15 -16.29 17.76
C LEU A 106 -15.32 -17.11 17.25
N GLU A 107 -15.63 -16.88 15.99
CA GLU A 107 -16.37 -17.81 15.15
C GLU A 107 -15.58 -18.06 13.87
N TYR A 108 -15.95 -19.10 13.13
CA TYR A 108 -15.16 -19.55 11.98
C TYR A 108 -16.01 -19.97 10.80
N LYS A 109 -15.36 -20.00 9.63
CA LYS A 109 -15.83 -20.69 8.44
C LYS A 109 -14.87 -21.80 8.07
N GLU A 110 -15.45 -22.94 7.72
CA GLU A 110 -14.69 -24.15 7.42
C GLU A 110 -13.74 -23.99 6.24
N TYR A 111 -12.70 -24.83 6.27
CA TYR A 111 -11.78 -25.00 5.14
C TYR A 111 -12.52 -25.57 3.93
N SER A 112 -12.14 -25.13 2.73
CA SER A 112 -12.67 -25.70 1.48
C SER A 112 -11.54 -25.87 0.46
N THR A 113 -11.21 -27.14 0.19
CA THR A 113 -10.28 -27.55 -0.88
C THR A 113 -10.80 -27.10 -2.24
N SER A 114 -12.08 -27.35 -2.53
CA SER A 114 -12.74 -27.01 -3.79
C SER A 114 -12.76 -25.50 -4.05
N ALA A 115 -12.89 -24.67 -2.99
CA ALA A 115 -12.83 -23.22 -3.12
C ALA A 115 -11.42 -22.63 -2.97
N LYS A 116 -10.39 -23.45 -2.71
CA LYS A 116 -9.02 -23.02 -2.32
C LYS A 116 -9.02 -21.99 -1.17
N LYS A 117 -9.84 -22.23 -0.13
CA LYS A 117 -10.00 -21.30 1.00
C LYS A 117 -9.52 -21.94 2.29
N SER A 118 -8.52 -21.32 2.92
CA SER A 118 -8.08 -21.62 4.29
C SER A 118 -9.22 -21.43 5.30
N LYS A 119 -9.15 -22.14 6.43
CA LYS A 119 -10.01 -21.87 7.58
C LYS A 119 -9.91 -20.39 7.95
N SER A 120 -11.04 -19.76 8.19
CA SER A 120 -11.13 -18.31 8.39
C SER A 120 -11.91 -17.96 9.63
N PHE A 121 -11.53 -16.88 10.29
CA PHE A 121 -11.99 -16.53 11.63
C PHE A 121 -12.39 -15.05 11.71
N ARG A 122 -13.28 -14.72 12.64
CA ARG A 122 -13.60 -13.33 13.04
C ARG A 122 -14.05 -13.30 14.50
N TYR A 123 -14.10 -12.11 15.10
CA TYR A 123 -14.67 -11.94 16.43
C TYR A 123 -16.19 -12.14 16.42
N ASN A 124 -16.70 -12.79 17.47
CA ASN A 124 -18.10 -13.07 17.70
C ASN A 124 -18.74 -11.99 18.60
N PHE A 125 -18.90 -10.77 18.09
CA PHE A 125 -19.59 -9.70 18.82
C PHE A 125 -21.08 -9.95 19.07
N SER A 126 -21.71 -10.96 18.46
CA SER A 126 -23.04 -11.42 18.91
C SER A 126 -23.01 -12.03 20.30
N ASN A 127 -21.89 -12.67 20.68
CA ASN A 127 -21.72 -13.30 21.98
C ASN A 127 -21.03 -12.37 22.99
N ILE A 128 -20.15 -11.48 22.52
CA ILE A 128 -19.46 -10.49 23.34
C ILE A 128 -20.42 -9.30 23.54
N LYS A 129 -21.17 -9.33 24.66
CA LYS A 129 -22.21 -8.33 24.98
C LYS A 129 -21.60 -6.92 25.10
N PHE A 130 -22.25 -5.94 24.48
CA PHE A 130 -22.01 -4.52 24.68
C PHE A 130 -23.08 -3.98 25.64
N GLU A 131 -22.68 -3.34 26.74
CA GLU A 131 -23.59 -2.45 27.47
C GLU A 131 -23.46 -1.05 26.84
N GLY A 132 -24.52 -0.59 26.17
CA GLY A 132 -24.60 0.79 25.65
C GLY A 132 -24.15 0.99 24.19
N THR A 133 -24.10 2.26 23.79
CA THR A 133 -23.74 2.74 22.45
C THR A 133 -22.28 3.25 22.41
N GLU A 134 -21.37 2.54 23.06
CA GLU A 134 -19.97 2.96 23.15
C GLU A 134 -19.15 2.47 21.94
N CYS A 135 -18.12 3.24 21.59
CA CYS A 135 -17.27 2.91 20.45
C CYS A 135 -16.29 1.81 20.79
N VAL A 136 -16.04 0.92 19.84
CA VAL A 136 -14.99 -0.09 19.97
C VAL A 136 -13.64 0.62 20.03
N ASN A 137 -13.07 0.66 21.22
CA ASN A 137 -11.73 1.17 21.48
C ASN A 137 -10.67 0.07 21.32
N PHE A 138 -9.42 0.46 21.10
CA PHE A 138 -8.29 -0.44 20.88
C PHE A 138 -7.15 -0.09 21.82
N GLN A 139 -6.42 -1.12 22.22
CA GLN A 139 -5.24 -1.02 23.06
C GLN A 139 -4.08 -1.78 22.45
N VAL A 140 -2.88 -1.38 22.85
CA VAL A 140 -1.64 -2.04 22.48
C VAL A 140 -1.17 -2.89 23.65
N PHE A 141 -0.84 -4.14 23.35
CA PHE A 141 -0.36 -5.11 24.32
C PHE A 141 1.05 -5.54 23.95
N GLU A 142 1.94 -5.48 24.93
CA GLU A 142 3.31 -5.94 24.79
C GLU A 142 3.40 -7.45 25.09
N ILE A 143 4.06 -8.19 24.21
CA ILE A 143 4.28 -9.63 24.36
C ILE A 143 5.48 -9.86 25.29
N SER A 144 5.19 -10.26 26.52
CA SER A 144 6.20 -10.44 27.57
C SER A 144 7.01 -11.75 27.46
N ASP A 145 6.46 -12.79 26.82
CA ASP A 145 7.10 -14.10 26.66
C ASP A 145 8.34 -13.99 25.78
N VAL A 146 9.51 -14.00 26.42
CA VAL A 146 10.82 -13.81 25.79
C VAL A 146 11.08 -14.79 24.64
N ASN A 147 10.67 -16.05 24.78
CA ASN A 147 10.93 -17.08 23.76
C ASN A 147 10.03 -16.90 22.55
N PHE A 148 8.75 -16.60 22.80
CA PHE A 148 7.80 -16.32 21.74
C PHE A 148 8.15 -15.02 21.01
N ASN A 149 8.55 -14.00 21.76
CA ASN A 149 9.01 -12.71 21.23
C ASN A 149 10.22 -12.89 20.32
N LYS A 150 11.29 -13.55 20.78
CA LYS A 150 12.48 -13.88 19.96
C LYS A 150 12.11 -14.62 18.67
N LYS A 151 11.12 -15.51 18.73
CA LYS A 151 10.63 -16.25 17.57
C LYS A 151 9.90 -15.35 16.58
N LEU A 152 9.03 -14.46 17.07
CA LEU A 152 8.34 -13.47 16.24
C LEU A 152 9.33 -12.51 15.56
N LEU A 153 10.30 -12.00 16.33
CA LEU A 153 11.35 -11.10 15.84
C LEU A 153 12.23 -11.75 14.77
N LYS A 154 12.67 -13.01 15.00
CA LYS A 154 13.51 -13.73 14.05
C LYS A 154 12.85 -13.82 12.68
N GLU A 155 11.55 -14.11 12.61
CA GLU A 155 10.83 -14.20 11.34
C GLU A 155 10.62 -12.84 10.65
N ASP A 156 10.52 -11.74 11.40
CA ASP A 156 10.37 -10.39 10.83
C ASP A 156 11.72 -9.84 10.31
N LEU A 157 12.83 -10.18 10.97
CA LEU A 157 14.21 -9.82 10.58
C LEU A 157 14.72 -10.55 9.33
N PHE A 158 14.13 -11.70 8.95
CA PHE A 158 14.44 -12.38 7.68
C PHE A 158 13.86 -11.66 6.45
N ASN A 159 13.14 -10.56 6.62
CA ASN A 159 12.85 -9.66 5.52
C ASN A 159 14.13 -8.89 5.16
N ASP A 160 14.74 -9.22 4.01
CA ASP A 160 15.95 -8.62 3.39
C ASP A 160 15.83 -7.12 3.04
N CYS A 161 14.90 -6.42 3.69
CA CYS A 161 14.44 -5.11 3.31
C CYS A 161 15.32 -4.03 3.92
N PHE A 162 15.76 -4.24 5.17
CA PHE A 162 16.76 -3.39 5.81
C PHE A 162 18.12 -3.48 5.11
N SER A 163 18.51 -4.67 4.61
CA SER A 163 19.71 -4.82 3.79
C SER A 163 19.56 -4.14 2.42
N SER A 164 18.37 -4.15 1.82
CA SER A 164 18.14 -3.54 0.50
C SER A 164 18.03 -2.01 0.49
N CYS A 165 17.48 -1.38 1.54
CA CYS A 165 17.28 0.08 1.62
C CYS A 165 17.54 0.65 3.04
N PRO A 166 18.73 0.41 3.63
CA PRO A 166 19.01 0.83 5.01
C PRO A 166 18.86 2.36 5.20
N GLN A 167 19.23 3.15 4.20
CA GLN A 167 19.22 4.61 4.22
C GLN A 167 17.82 5.24 4.30
N LEU A 168 16.79 4.57 3.76
CA LEU A 168 15.39 5.02 3.89
C LEU A 168 14.80 4.55 5.22
N CYS A 169 15.37 3.49 5.76
CA CYS A 169 14.93 2.86 6.99
C CYS A 169 15.38 3.64 8.24
N THR A 170 16.48 4.39 8.18
CA THR A 170 17.03 5.13 9.33
C THR A 170 16.11 6.18 9.92
N TRP A 171 15.17 6.70 9.13
CA TRP A 171 14.29 7.81 9.52
C TRP A 171 12.97 7.36 10.16
N PHE A 172 12.80 6.06 10.38
CA PHE A 172 11.68 5.50 11.15
C PHE A 172 12.03 5.46 12.65
N ASP A 173 12.45 6.58 13.22
CA ASP A 173 12.95 6.67 14.60
C ASP A 173 11.97 7.43 15.52
N GLU A 174 12.45 7.78 16.71
CA GLU A 174 11.66 8.52 17.70
C GLU A 174 11.24 9.93 17.26
N GLY A 175 11.88 10.47 16.22
CA GLY A 175 11.55 11.76 15.63
C GLY A 175 10.26 11.72 14.81
N LEU A 176 9.87 10.58 14.25
CA LEU A 176 8.62 10.45 13.49
C LEU A 176 7.44 10.30 14.44
N HIS A 177 6.61 11.34 14.53
CA HIS A 177 5.49 11.43 15.46
C HIS A 177 4.14 11.50 14.74
N ILE A 178 3.10 10.97 15.37
CA ILE A 178 1.71 11.19 14.97
C ILE A 178 0.97 11.85 16.14
N ASP A 179 0.33 12.99 15.89
CA ASP A 179 -0.56 13.65 16.84
C ASP A 179 -1.85 12.82 16.98
N PHE A 180 -1.76 11.76 17.78
CA PHE A 180 -2.79 10.75 17.93
C PHE A 180 -4.07 11.31 18.56
N ASP A 181 -3.93 12.22 19.52
CA ASP A 181 -5.07 12.77 20.24
C ASP A 181 -5.88 13.70 19.33
N ARG A 182 -5.20 14.59 18.58
CA ARG A 182 -5.85 15.43 17.57
C ARG A 182 -6.44 14.60 16.45
N LEU A 183 -5.75 13.55 15.98
CA LEU A 183 -6.27 12.63 14.98
C LEU A 183 -7.59 11.99 15.44
N CYS A 184 -7.62 11.44 16.66
CA CYS A 184 -8.82 10.80 17.20
C CYS A 184 -9.97 11.80 17.42
N TYR A 185 -9.64 13.04 17.83
CA TYR A 185 -10.62 14.11 18.00
C TYR A 185 -11.25 14.52 16.66
N ASP A 186 -10.43 14.91 15.68
CA ASP A 186 -10.90 15.40 14.38
C ASP A 186 -11.62 14.32 13.56
N MET A 187 -11.19 13.05 13.71
CA MET A 187 -11.73 11.92 12.97
C MET A 187 -12.63 11.03 13.84
N GLN A 188 -13.21 11.55 14.92
CA GLN A 188 -13.96 10.75 15.89
C GLN A 188 -14.97 9.83 15.19
N SER A 189 -15.79 10.33 14.27
CA SER A 189 -16.80 9.54 13.53
C SER A 189 -16.23 8.37 12.70
N GLU A 190 -14.99 8.48 12.22
CA GLU A 190 -14.30 7.44 11.45
C GLU A 190 -13.64 6.39 12.34
N PHE A 191 -13.23 6.77 13.56
CA PHE A 191 -12.75 5.85 14.60
C PHE A 191 -13.90 5.23 15.42
N CYS A 192 -15.06 5.88 15.40
CA CYS A 192 -16.17 5.68 16.32
C CYS A 192 -17.49 5.49 15.56
N TYR A 193 -17.75 4.28 15.07
CA TYR A 193 -18.99 3.97 14.33
C TYR A 193 -20.03 3.30 15.24
N ASN A 194 -20.56 4.04 16.21
CA ASN A 194 -21.52 3.63 17.26
C ASN A 194 -22.82 2.91 16.84
N LYS A 195 -22.93 2.38 15.62
CA LYS A 195 -24.10 1.63 15.15
C LYS A 195 -23.71 0.27 14.60
N TYR A 196 -23.31 -0.61 15.51
CA TYR A 196 -23.34 -2.04 15.27
C TYR A 196 -24.78 -2.55 15.36
N ASN A 197 -25.61 -2.22 14.34
CA ASN A 197 -26.70 -3.10 13.92
C ASN A 197 -26.03 -4.39 13.38
N LEU A 198 -25.48 -5.23 14.28
CA LEU A 198 -24.78 -6.49 14.00
C LEU A 198 -25.78 -7.57 13.55
N ASN A 199 -26.69 -7.23 12.64
CA ASN A 199 -27.20 -8.26 11.76
C ASN A 199 -26.02 -8.64 10.86
N TYR A 200 -25.27 -9.64 11.32
CA TYR A 200 -24.16 -10.34 10.65
C TYR A 200 -24.52 -10.93 9.27
N ASN A 201 -25.75 -10.70 8.82
CA ASN A 201 -26.27 -11.02 7.51
C ASN A 201 -25.66 -10.14 6.40
N VAL A 202 -24.98 -9.02 6.71
CA VAL A 202 -24.41 -8.10 5.71
C VAL A 202 -22.90 -7.91 5.88
N PHE A 203 -22.19 -7.87 4.74
CA PHE A 203 -20.77 -7.52 4.63
C PHE A 203 -20.51 -6.13 5.23
N ASN A 204 -19.59 -5.99 6.21
CA ASN A 204 -19.31 -4.71 6.87
C ASN A 204 -17.88 -4.19 6.57
N PRO A 205 -17.65 -3.51 5.44
CA PRO A 205 -16.37 -2.88 5.11
C PRO A 205 -16.01 -1.71 6.05
N ILE A 206 -16.99 -1.14 6.76
CA ILE A 206 -16.76 -0.06 7.74
C ILE A 206 -15.94 -0.58 8.91
N LEU A 207 -16.28 -1.76 9.45
CA LEU A 207 -15.50 -2.40 10.52
C LEU A 207 -14.04 -2.63 10.11
N SER A 208 -13.80 -3.09 8.88
CA SER A 208 -12.44 -3.28 8.36
C SER A 208 -11.67 -1.96 8.22
N ARG A 209 -12.36 -0.86 7.88
CA ARG A 209 -11.76 0.49 7.84
C ARG A 209 -11.38 0.96 9.25
N VAL A 210 -12.28 0.84 10.21
CA VAL A 210 -12.03 1.18 11.62
C VAL A 210 -10.83 0.40 12.16
N TYR A 211 -10.76 -0.91 11.87
CA TYR A 211 -9.62 -1.75 12.25
C TYR A 211 -8.30 -1.26 11.66
N ASN A 212 -8.29 -0.91 10.37
CA ASN A 212 -7.10 -0.37 9.72
C ASN A 212 -6.69 1.00 10.28
N TYR A 213 -7.64 1.86 10.63
CA TYR A 213 -7.39 3.20 11.17
C TYR A 213 -6.76 3.11 12.56
N TRP A 214 -7.39 2.35 13.47
CA TRP A 214 -6.84 2.09 14.80
C TRP A 214 -5.47 1.42 14.73
N TYR A 215 -5.33 0.41 13.87
CA TYR A 215 -4.05 -0.28 13.69
C TYR A 215 -2.95 0.67 13.21
N SER A 216 -3.20 1.46 12.17
CA SER A 216 -2.21 2.39 11.62
C SER A 216 -1.83 3.47 12.63
N ALA A 217 -2.81 4.07 13.31
CA ALA A 217 -2.61 5.14 14.28
C ALA A 217 -1.82 4.66 15.50
N LEU A 218 -2.23 3.53 16.11
CA LEU A 218 -1.56 3.00 17.30
C LEU A 218 -0.15 2.49 17.00
N MET A 219 0.07 1.85 15.84
CA MET A 219 1.42 1.39 15.48
C MET A 219 2.39 2.55 15.27
N LEU A 220 1.93 3.70 14.74
CA LEU A 220 2.73 4.92 14.64
C LEU A 220 2.94 5.58 16.01
N LYS A 221 1.87 5.71 16.82
CA LYS A 221 1.93 6.25 18.19
C LYS A 221 2.95 5.51 19.05
N GLU A 222 2.93 4.18 18.97
CA GLU A 222 3.82 3.30 19.74
C GLU A 222 5.19 3.09 19.09
N GLN A 223 5.50 3.84 18.03
CA GLN A 223 6.77 3.78 17.29
C GLN A 223 7.13 2.35 16.85
N CYS A 224 6.11 1.57 16.53
CA CYS A 224 6.25 0.20 16.06
C CYS A 224 6.30 0.21 14.53
N PHE A 225 7.49 0.49 14.00
CA PHE A 225 7.69 0.56 12.56
C PHE A 225 8.02 -0.81 11.96
N ARG A 226 7.58 -0.98 10.71
CA ARG A 226 7.78 -2.18 9.91
C ARG A 226 8.23 -1.79 8.53
N VAL A 227 9.02 -2.67 7.94
CA VAL A 227 9.45 -2.57 6.55
C VAL A 227 9.39 -3.94 5.88
N SER A 228 8.93 -3.97 4.65
CA SER A 228 9.04 -5.13 3.78
C SER A 228 9.21 -4.70 2.33
N ARG A 229 9.87 -5.52 1.52
CA ARG A 229 10.19 -5.31 0.11
C ARG A 229 10.35 -6.69 -0.50
N LYS A 230 9.68 -6.95 -1.61
CA LYS A 230 9.67 -8.26 -2.26
C LYS A 230 10.13 -8.12 -3.69
N SER A 231 11.40 -8.44 -3.93
CA SER A 231 12.09 -8.22 -5.20
C SER A 231 11.53 -9.01 -6.38
N ASP A 232 10.79 -10.09 -6.11
CA ASP A 232 10.09 -10.97 -7.06
C ASP A 232 8.66 -10.49 -7.41
N SER A 233 8.17 -9.44 -6.75
CA SER A 233 6.81 -8.91 -6.92
C SER A 233 6.80 -7.47 -7.48
N ASP A 234 6.22 -6.49 -6.78
CA ASP A 234 6.25 -5.08 -7.15
C ASP A 234 7.60 -4.40 -6.84
N ASN A 235 8.45 -5.06 -6.02
CA ASN A 235 9.73 -4.57 -5.53
C ASN A 235 9.66 -3.21 -4.80
N ARG A 236 8.46 -2.81 -4.36
CA ARG A 236 8.22 -1.56 -3.64
C ARG A 236 8.57 -1.73 -2.16
N LEU A 237 9.00 -0.63 -1.56
CA LEU A 237 9.22 -0.54 -0.11
C LEU A 237 7.86 -0.33 0.57
N HIS A 238 7.45 -1.29 1.40
CA HIS A 238 6.21 -1.26 2.18
C HIS A 238 6.54 -0.98 3.64
N THR A 239 6.17 0.20 4.11
CA THR A 239 6.36 0.68 5.49
C THR A 239 5.04 1.04 6.17
N ASN A 240 5.10 1.51 7.42
CA ASN A 240 3.93 2.10 8.08
C ASN A 240 3.34 3.25 7.24
N LEU A 241 4.17 4.12 6.66
CA LEU A 241 3.72 5.26 5.84
C LEU A 241 3.03 4.81 4.55
N THR A 242 3.47 3.72 3.92
CA THR A 242 2.81 3.20 2.71
C THR A 242 1.44 2.55 2.97
N ASN A 243 1.24 2.01 4.17
CA ASN A 243 -0.01 1.35 4.58
C ASN A 243 -0.99 2.28 5.28
N MET A 244 -0.50 3.44 5.71
CA MET A 244 -1.28 4.44 6.42
C MET A 244 -2.36 5.07 5.51
N PRO A 245 -3.56 5.33 6.05
CA PRO A 245 -4.56 6.16 5.37
C PRO A 245 -3.99 7.53 5.03
N SER A 246 -4.16 8.00 3.78
CA SER A 246 -3.63 9.31 3.35
C SER A 246 -4.19 10.48 4.17
N ILE A 247 -5.41 10.35 4.71
CA ILE A 247 -6.04 11.33 5.59
C ILE A 247 -5.30 11.50 6.94
N PHE A 248 -4.39 10.58 7.31
CA PHE A 248 -3.57 10.74 8.51
C PHE A 248 -2.35 11.63 8.28
N ARG A 249 -1.96 11.89 7.03
CA ARG A 249 -0.76 12.67 6.69
C ARG A 249 -0.67 14.00 7.47
N PRO A 250 -1.73 14.84 7.57
CA PRO A 250 -1.67 16.11 8.29
C PRO A 250 -1.37 16.01 9.80
N TYR A 251 -1.38 14.81 10.37
CA TYR A 251 -1.11 14.56 11.78
C TYR A 251 0.31 14.04 12.00
N LEU A 252 1.14 13.89 10.96
CA LEU A 252 2.51 13.43 11.08
C LEU A 252 3.52 14.56 11.00
N THR A 253 4.50 14.49 11.89
CA THR A 253 5.67 15.36 11.91
C THR A 253 6.94 14.55 12.09
N TYR A 254 8.08 15.14 11.73
CA TYR A 254 9.39 14.63 12.09
C TYR A 254 10.15 15.68 12.89
N HIS A 255 10.44 15.40 14.16
CA HIS A 255 10.96 16.39 15.12
C HIS A 255 10.16 17.70 15.10
N ASP A 256 8.83 17.59 15.22
CA ASP A 256 7.86 18.69 15.20
C ASP A 256 7.79 19.48 13.89
N GLU A 257 8.50 19.04 12.85
CA GLU A 257 8.46 19.63 11.51
C GLU A 257 7.47 18.90 10.61
N ASN A 258 6.66 19.64 9.86
CA ASN A 258 5.74 19.07 8.87
C ASN A 258 6.52 18.36 7.75
N ILE A 259 5.91 17.30 7.25
CA ILE A 259 6.43 16.53 6.11
C ILE A 259 5.82 17.09 4.82
N GLN A 260 6.58 17.08 3.74
CA GLN A 260 6.10 17.40 2.41
C GLN A 260 6.56 16.32 1.43
N SER A 261 5.68 15.99 0.49
CA SER A 261 5.95 14.97 -0.50
C SER A 261 5.90 15.48 -1.93
N LEU A 262 6.71 14.86 -2.78
CA LEU A 262 6.82 15.10 -4.21
C LEU A 262 6.38 13.81 -4.93
N ASP A 263 5.12 13.79 -5.36
CA ASP A 263 4.50 12.67 -6.06
C ASP A 263 4.78 12.75 -7.57
N ILE A 264 5.14 11.63 -8.19
CA ILE A 264 5.24 11.52 -9.65
C ILE A 264 3.81 11.46 -10.24
N LYS A 265 3.43 12.45 -11.04
CA LYS A 265 2.13 12.40 -11.74
C LYS A 265 2.17 11.30 -12.80
N ASN A 266 1.07 10.57 -12.91
CA ASN A 266 0.90 9.51 -13.90
C ASN A 266 2.00 8.43 -13.82
N SER A 267 2.53 8.12 -12.62
CA SER A 267 3.70 7.25 -12.44
C SER A 267 3.71 6.00 -13.32
N GLN A 268 2.68 5.15 -13.26
CA GLN A 268 2.63 3.93 -14.08
C GLN A 268 2.63 4.24 -15.61
N PRO A 269 1.76 5.12 -16.15
CA PRO A 269 1.89 5.59 -17.54
C PRO A 269 3.25 6.22 -17.89
N TYR A 270 3.88 6.95 -16.97
CA TYR A 270 5.21 7.53 -17.17
C TYR A 270 6.27 6.44 -17.31
N PHE A 271 6.28 5.44 -16.44
CA PHE A 271 7.22 4.32 -16.56
C PHE A 271 6.96 3.47 -17.81
N MET A 272 5.73 3.45 -18.34
CA MET A 272 5.46 2.89 -19.68
C MET A 272 6.16 3.71 -20.78
N VAL A 273 6.04 5.04 -20.75
CA VAL A 273 6.77 5.91 -21.69
C VAL A 273 8.28 5.67 -21.58
N LEU A 274 8.81 5.68 -20.35
CA LEU A 274 10.23 5.47 -20.11
C LEU A 274 10.73 4.14 -20.67
N VAL A 275 10.01 3.04 -20.40
CA VAL A 275 10.39 1.71 -20.91
C VAL A 275 10.37 1.65 -22.43
N LEU A 276 9.33 2.18 -23.08
CA LEU A 276 9.17 2.08 -24.53
C LEU A 276 10.13 2.98 -25.31
N GLU A 277 10.52 4.12 -24.73
CA GLU A 277 11.49 5.04 -25.33
C GLU A 277 12.94 4.56 -25.10
N ASN A 278 13.20 3.88 -23.98
CA ASN A 278 14.55 3.50 -23.55
C ASN A 278 14.75 1.98 -23.46
N LEU A 279 14.24 1.22 -24.43
CA LEU A 279 14.41 -0.25 -24.50
C LEU A 279 15.89 -0.70 -24.49
N GLU A 280 16.78 0.14 -25.05
CA GLU A 280 18.22 -0.14 -25.12
C GLU A 280 19.01 0.42 -23.93
N ASN A 281 18.40 1.23 -23.06
CA ASN A 281 19.07 1.72 -21.86
C ASN A 281 19.45 0.53 -20.96
N SER A 282 20.70 0.50 -20.49
CA SER A 282 21.25 -0.64 -19.75
C SER A 282 20.53 -0.94 -18.44
N ASN A 283 20.03 0.09 -17.74
CA ASN A 283 19.25 -0.09 -16.51
C ASN A 283 17.89 -0.71 -16.84
N VAL A 284 17.15 -0.12 -17.79
CA VAL A 284 15.84 -0.62 -18.23
C VAL A 284 15.96 -2.06 -18.74
N ARG A 285 16.96 -2.33 -19.59
CA ARG A 285 17.23 -3.66 -20.13
C ARG A 285 17.59 -4.68 -19.04
N GLY A 286 18.37 -4.29 -18.04
CA GLY A 286 18.67 -5.15 -16.89
C GLY A 286 17.42 -5.58 -16.12
N ILE A 287 16.47 -4.65 -15.94
CA ILE A 287 15.19 -4.93 -15.26
C ILE A 287 14.27 -5.79 -16.14
N ILE A 288 14.18 -5.52 -17.45
CA ILE A 288 13.49 -6.39 -18.41
C ILE A 288 14.05 -7.81 -18.29
N ASN A 289 15.37 -7.97 -18.37
CA ASN A 289 16.02 -9.28 -18.26
C ASN A 289 15.65 -9.98 -16.95
N LYS A 290 15.63 -9.27 -15.82
CA LYS A 290 15.23 -9.85 -14.53
C LYS A 290 13.77 -10.29 -14.51
N VAL A 291 12.86 -9.50 -15.08
CA VAL A 291 11.41 -9.79 -15.09
C VAL A 291 11.06 -10.95 -16.05
N PHE A 292 11.83 -11.09 -17.14
CA PHE A 292 11.60 -12.08 -18.21
C PHE A 292 12.70 -13.17 -18.29
N ASN A 293 13.52 -13.33 -17.25
CA ASN A 293 14.75 -14.16 -17.24
C ASN A 293 14.56 -15.63 -17.68
N ASN A 294 13.34 -16.16 -17.54
CA ASN A 294 13.01 -17.55 -17.86
C ASN A 294 12.41 -17.73 -19.26
N ASN A 295 12.57 -16.74 -20.14
CA ASN A 295 11.95 -16.75 -21.46
C ASN A 295 12.95 -17.06 -22.58
N SER A 296 12.76 -18.17 -23.30
CA SER A 296 13.56 -18.53 -24.48
C SER A 296 13.45 -17.51 -25.61
N ASP A 297 12.38 -16.72 -25.63
CA ASP A 297 12.01 -15.86 -26.75
C ASP A 297 12.28 -14.38 -26.47
N MET A 298 13.04 -14.07 -25.42
CA MET A 298 13.39 -12.69 -25.05
C MET A 298 14.04 -11.92 -26.21
N GLY A 299 14.92 -12.56 -26.98
CA GLY A 299 15.56 -11.94 -28.15
C GLY A 299 14.55 -11.54 -29.22
N ILE A 300 13.59 -12.43 -29.50
CA ILE A 300 12.50 -12.20 -30.48
C ILE A 300 11.57 -11.09 -29.98
N MET A 301 11.21 -11.13 -28.70
CA MET A 301 10.40 -10.08 -28.05
C MET A 301 11.06 -8.71 -28.19
N MET A 302 12.35 -8.60 -27.86
CA MET A 302 13.08 -7.33 -27.95
C MET A 302 13.21 -6.83 -29.39
N GLN A 303 13.51 -7.71 -30.35
CA GLN A 303 13.58 -7.36 -31.76
C GLN A 303 12.24 -6.81 -32.27
N LYS A 304 11.13 -7.49 -31.91
CA LYS A 304 9.78 -7.06 -32.28
C LYS A 304 9.45 -5.69 -31.68
N LEU A 305 9.73 -5.50 -30.38
CA LEU A 305 9.50 -4.23 -29.70
C LEU A 305 10.28 -3.09 -30.37
N GLN A 306 11.57 -3.29 -30.64
CA GLN A 306 12.41 -2.31 -31.33
C GLN A 306 11.89 -1.96 -32.73
N GLN A 307 11.44 -2.96 -33.50
CA GLN A 307 10.87 -2.75 -34.81
C GLN A 307 9.61 -1.88 -34.76
N ILE A 308 8.72 -2.14 -33.79
CA ILE A 308 7.49 -1.36 -33.61
C ILE A 308 7.84 0.06 -33.16
N THR A 309 8.62 0.20 -32.08
CA THR A 309 8.89 1.50 -31.46
C THR A 309 9.72 2.41 -32.36
N SER A 310 10.57 1.86 -33.23
CA SER A 310 11.36 2.66 -34.19
C SER A 310 10.56 3.08 -35.42
N SER A 311 9.35 2.55 -35.62
CA SER A 311 8.54 2.87 -36.78
C SER A 311 7.95 4.28 -36.69
N LYS A 312 7.91 4.99 -37.82
CA LYS A 312 7.29 6.32 -37.91
C LYS A 312 5.82 6.30 -37.48
N ALA A 313 5.09 5.25 -37.87
CA ALA A 313 3.68 5.08 -37.51
C ALA A 313 3.47 5.00 -35.99
N PHE A 314 4.32 4.26 -35.28
CA PHE A 314 4.26 4.21 -33.81
C PHE A 314 4.57 5.57 -33.20
N GLN A 315 5.62 6.26 -33.68
CA GLN A 315 5.99 7.56 -33.15
C GLN A 315 4.88 8.61 -33.31
N GLU A 316 4.18 8.60 -34.45
CA GLU A 316 3.02 9.45 -34.70
C GLU A 316 1.81 9.08 -33.81
N GLU A 317 1.52 7.80 -33.65
CA GLU A 317 0.43 7.29 -32.78
C GLU A 317 0.70 7.60 -31.30
N PHE A 318 1.94 7.40 -30.85
CA PHE A 318 2.32 7.46 -29.45
C PHE A 318 2.54 8.89 -28.95
N SER A 319 2.96 9.81 -29.82
CA SER A 319 3.34 11.18 -29.45
C SER A 319 2.27 11.95 -28.66
N PRO A 320 0.97 11.96 -29.04
CA PRO A 320 -0.05 12.66 -28.26
C PRO A 320 -0.23 12.09 -26.85
N LEU A 321 -0.19 10.75 -26.72
CA LEU A 321 -0.30 10.06 -25.45
C LEU A 321 0.93 10.33 -24.58
N LYS A 322 2.14 10.23 -25.14
CA LYS A 322 3.41 10.56 -24.49
C LYS A 322 3.36 11.98 -23.94
N ASN A 323 2.97 12.96 -24.75
CA ASN A 323 2.87 14.35 -24.31
C ASN A 323 1.88 14.50 -23.14
N ALA A 324 0.71 13.86 -23.21
CA ALA A 324 -0.26 13.90 -22.10
C ALA A 324 0.29 13.24 -20.81
N VAL A 325 1.07 12.17 -20.93
CA VAL A 325 1.74 11.55 -19.78
C VAL A 325 2.74 12.51 -19.15
N LEU A 326 3.68 13.05 -19.94
CA LEU A 326 4.76 13.91 -19.46
C LEU A 326 4.27 15.23 -18.87
N THR A 327 3.16 15.78 -19.39
CA THR A 327 2.51 17.01 -18.87
C THR A 327 1.57 16.78 -17.68
N GLY A 328 1.39 15.53 -17.24
CA GLY A 328 0.52 15.21 -16.11
C GLY A 328 -0.98 15.14 -16.46
N GLN A 329 -1.35 15.19 -17.74
CA GLN A 329 -2.74 15.27 -18.26
C GLN A 329 -3.26 13.96 -18.89
N PHE A 330 -2.56 12.84 -18.69
CA PHE A 330 -2.92 11.55 -19.29
C PHE A 330 -4.37 11.12 -19.03
N TYR A 331 -4.87 11.27 -17.81
CA TYR A 331 -6.22 10.81 -17.49
C TYR A 331 -7.30 11.67 -18.17
N GLU A 332 -7.05 12.98 -18.29
CA GLU A 332 -7.86 13.93 -19.05
C GLU A 332 -7.84 13.58 -20.54
N PHE A 333 -6.68 13.26 -21.09
CA PHE A 333 -6.50 12.81 -22.46
C PHE A 333 -7.27 11.52 -22.78
N LEU A 334 -7.44 10.60 -21.82
CA LEU A 334 -8.25 9.40 -22.01
C LEU A 334 -9.77 9.66 -22.00
N MET A 335 -10.25 10.73 -21.36
CA MET A 335 -11.69 10.93 -21.16
C MET A 335 -12.53 10.95 -22.45
N PRO A 336 -12.07 11.58 -23.56
CA PRO A 336 -12.83 11.62 -24.81
C PRO A 336 -12.95 10.27 -25.50
N LEU A 337 -12.04 9.31 -25.20
CA LEU A 337 -12.11 7.95 -25.76
C LEU A 337 -13.32 7.17 -25.23
N PHE A 338 -13.91 7.63 -24.12
CA PHE A 338 -15.07 7.01 -23.49
C PHE A 338 -16.25 8.01 -23.42
N PRO A 339 -16.86 8.36 -24.56
CA PRO A 339 -17.94 9.36 -24.64
C PRO A 339 -19.22 8.88 -23.96
N ASP A 340 -19.45 7.56 -23.94
CA ASP A 340 -20.63 6.91 -23.31
C ASP A 340 -20.60 7.01 -21.78
N ILE A 341 -19.44 7.27 -21.18
CA ILE A 341 -19.33 7.45 -19.73
C ILE A 341 -19.76 8.87 -19.38
N LYS A 342 -20.99 8.98 -18.87
CA LYS A 342 -21.63 10.20 -18.38
C LYS A 342 -21.72 10.21 -16.84
N PRO A 343 -21.80 11.41 -16.22
CA PRO A 343 -22.05 11.50 -14.79
C PRO A 343 -23.42 10.91 -14.45
N PHE A 344 -23.51 10.20 -13.32
CA PHE A 344 -24.78 9.65 -12.81
C PHE A 344 -25.41 10.53 -11.74
N LYS A 345 -24.61 11.42 -11.14
CA LYS A 345 -25.02 12.33 -10.06
C LYS A 345 -24.19 13.60 -10.13
N VAL A 346 -24.82 14.75 -9.92
CA VAL A 346 -24.14 16.05 -9.79
C VAL A 346 -24.53 16.64 -8.43
N VAL A 347 -23.56 17.14 -7.68
CA VAL A 347 -23.77 17.71 -6.34
C VAL A 347 -23.02 19.03 -6.24
N SER A 348 -23.64 20.04 -5.64
CA SER A 348 -22.92 21.26 -5.24
C SER A 348 -22.14 20.99 -3.96
N ASP A 349 -20.86 21.32 -3.93
CA ASP A 349 -20.10 21.32 -2.68
C ASP A 349 -20.46 22.52 -1.79
N SER A 350 -19.74 22.66 -0.67
CA SER A 350 -19.96 23.75 0.30
C SER A 350 -19.70 25.14 -0.26
N ASP A 351 -18.91 25.24 -1.34
CA ASP A 351 -18.51 26.50 -1.97
C ASP A 351 -19.37 26.83 -3.20
N GLY A 352 -20.32 25.95 -3.55
CA GLY A 352 -21.21 26.14 -4.70
C GLY A 352 -20.72 25.48 -5.99
N GLU A 353 -19.57 24.81 -5.97
CA GLU A 353 -18.98 24.17 -7.15
C GLU A 353 -19.67 22.85 -7.47
N LEU A 354 -19.94 22.63 -8.76
CA LEU A 354 -20.62 21.42 -9.23
C LEU A 354 -19.63 20.26 -9.36
N ILE A 355 -19.82 19.23 -8.53
CA ILE A 355 -19.08 17.97 -8.57
C ILE A 355 -19.88 16.91 -9.33
N GLU A 356 -19.30 16.44 -10.43
CA GLU A 356 -19.83 15.34 -11.23
C GLU A 356 -19.32 13.97 -10.75
N TYR A 357 -20.23 13.13 -10.29
CA TYR A 357 -19.96 11.77 -9.87
C TYR A 357 -20.20 10.77 -11.00
N TYR A 358 -19.32 9.78 -11.08
CA TYR A 358 -19.30 8.75 -12.13
C TYR A 358 -19.45 7.36 -11.52
N GLN A 359 -20.08 6.45 -12.25
CA GLN A 359 -20.26 5.07 -11.86
C GLN A 359 -19.79 4.15 -12.97
N HIS A 360 -19.09 3.08 -12.60
CA HIS A 360 -18.66 2.07 -13.57
C HIS A 360 -18.52 0.69 -12.91
N ARG A 361 -18.69 -0.36 -13.70
CA ARG A 361 -18.67 -1.74 -13.21
C ARG A 361 -17.27 -2.34 -13.33
N PHE A 362 -16.74 -2.86 -12.23
CA PHE A 362 -15.44 -3.52 -12.19
C PHE A 362 -15.54 -4.92 -11.60
N TYR A 363 -14.79 -5.87 -12.16
CA TYR A 363 -14.65 -7.18 -11.55
C TYR A 363 -13.78 -7.09 -10.29
N ASN A 364 -14.33 -7.54 -9.17
CA ASN A 364 -13.62 -7.63 -7.90
C ASN A 364 -13.10 -9.06 -7.70
N SER A 365 -11.80 -9.26 -7.85
CA SER A 365 -11.16 -10.58 -7.72
C SER A 365 -11.30 -11.19 -6.32
N SER A 366 -11.34 -10.36 -5.26
CA SER A 366 -11.51 -10.82 -3.89
C SER A 366 -12.91 -11.37 -3.64
N LYS A 367 -13.93 -10.76 -4.24
CA LYS A 367 -15.34 -11.16 -4.08
C LYS A 367 -15.82 -12.10 -5.20
N LYS A 368 -15.07 -12.23 -6.29
CA LYS A 368 -15.40 -12.98 -7.52
C LYS A 368 -16.73 -12.55 -8.15
N LEU A 369 -16.99 -11.24 -8.17
CA LEU A 369 -18.22 -10.67 -8.73
C LEU A 369 -17.93 -9.28 -9.30
N ILE A 370 -18.84 -8.80 -10.14
CA ILE A 370 -18.79 -7.45 -10.71
C ILE A 370 -19.48 -6.49 -9.75
N GLU A 371 -18.82 -5.39 -9.41
CA GLU A 371 -19.32 -4.35 -8.52
C GLU A 371 -19.48 -3.03 -9.26
N LEU A 372 -20.54 -2.30 -8.92
CA LEU A 372 -20.67 -0.90 -9.30
C LEU A 372 -19.82 -0.06 -8.34
N CYS A 373 -18.84 0.65 -8.88
CA CYS A 373 -17.97 1.55 -8.12
C CYS A 373 -18.32 3.00 -8.45
N GLU A 374 -18.31 3.86 -7.43
CA GLU A 374 -18.55 5.30 -7.56
C GLU A 374 -17.24 6.08 -7.49
N PHE A 375 -17.15 7.14 -8.28
CA PHE A 375 -15.97 8.00 -8.41
C PHE A 375 -16.41 9.46 -8.32
N LYS A 376 -15.63 10.28 -7.60
CA LYS A 376 -15.92 11.72 -7.42
C LYS A 376 -15.61 12.57 -8.66
N SER A 377 -14.96 11.98 -9.67
CA SER A 377 -14.64 12.66 -10.92
C SER A 377 -14.45 11.64 -12.05
N LYS A 378 -14.58 12.08 -13.30
CA LYS A 378 -14.25 11.26 -14.47
C LYS A 378 -12.77 10.87 -14.45
N ARG A 379 -11.91 11.76 -13.95
CA ARG A 379 -10.46 11.55 -13.82
C ARG A 379 -10.15 10.36 -12.91
N ASP A 380 -10.81 10.27 -11.76
CA ASP A 380 -10.61 9.16 -10.83
C ASP A 380 -11.11 7.83 -11.41
N LEU A 381 -12.18 7.86 -12.20
CA LEU A 381 -12.59 6.70 -12.98
C LEU A 381 -11.53 6.32 -14.04
N MET A 382 -10.98 7.30 -14.79
CA MET A 382 -9.94 7.04 -15.78
C MET A 382 -8.70 6.39 -15.16
N LYS A 383 -8.27 6.82 -13.95
CA LYS A 383 -7.20 6.13 -13.21
C LYS A 383 -7.49 4.64 -13.02
N ARG A 384 -8.73 4.30 -12.65
CA ARG A 384 -9.14 2.91 -12.44
C ARG A 384 -9.20 2.13 -13.76
N LEU A 385 -9.70 2.76 -14.83
CA LEU A 385 -9.73 2.17 -16.16
C LEU A 385 -8.33 1.94 -16.73
N THR A 386 -7.37 2.85 -16.53
CA THR A 386 -5.98 2.66 -16.95
C THR A 386 -5.40 1.38 -16.34
N LEU A 387 -5.62 1.15 -15.03
CA LEU A 387 -5.18 -0.10 -14.39
C LEU A 387 -5.89 -1.31 -15.02
N GLN A 388 -7.18 -1.23 -15.32
CA GLN A 388 -7.89 -2.31 -16.00
C GLN A 388 -7.33 -2.62 -17.40
N ILE A 389 -7.02 -1.58 -18.19
CA ILE A 389 -6.41 -1.69 -19.52
C ILE A 389 -5.03 -2.37 -19.40
N LEU A 390 -4.18 -1.91 -18.48
CA LEU A 390 -2.86 -2.47 -18.25
C LEU A 390 -2.91 -3.92 -17.73
N TYR A 391 -3.86 -4.26 -16.86
CA TYR A 391 -4.01 -5.60 -16.28
C TYR A 391 -5.04 -6.49 -16.99
N THR A 392 -5.48 -6.16 -18.22
CA THR A 392 -6.42 -7.03 -18.93
C THR A 392 -5.71 -8.31 -19.42
N PRO A 393 -6.33 -9.49 -19.23
CA PRO A 393 -5.89 -10.73 -19.88
C PRO A 393 -6.09 -10.68 -21.39
N LEU A 394 -5.14 -11.23 -22.15
CA LEU A 394 -5.23 -11.29 -23.62
C LEU A 394 -6.34 -12.24 -24.10
N THR A 395 -6.64 -13.28 -23.33
CA THR A 395 -7.68 -14.27 -23.65
C THR A 395 -9.10 -13.74 -23.45
N ARG A 396 -9.27 -12.70 -22.63
CA ARG A 396 -10.56 -12.09 -22.27
C ARG A 396 -10.38 -10.58 -22.06
N PRO A 397 -10.13 -9.82 -23.14
CA PRO A 397 -9.93 -8.38 -23.04
C PRO A 397 -11.20 -7.68 -22.56
N SER A 398 -11.05 -6.63 -21.74
CA SER A 398 -12.20 -5.78 -21.37
C SER A 398 -12.68 -4.94 -22.55
N LYS A 399 -13.93 -4.46 -22.50
CA LYS A 399 -14.47 -3.53 -23.49
C LYS A 399 -13.60 -2.27 -23.60
N GLU A 400 -13.13 -1.78 -22.46
CA GLU A 400 -12.34 -0.56 -22.36
C GLU A 400 -10.95 -0.74 -22.96
N TYR A 401 -10.34 -1.92 -22.82
CA TYR A 401 -9.11 -2.26 -23.53
C TYR A 401 -9.32 -2.28 -25.04
N MET A 402 -10.43 -2.87 -25.52
CA MET A 402 -10.73 -2.90 -26.96
C MET A 402 -10.91 -1.49 -27.53
N ILE A 403 -11.59 -0.61 -26.81
CA ILE A 403 -11.70 0.81 -27.20
C ILE A 403 -10.31 1.46 -27.24
N PHE A 404 -9.49 1.26 -26.20
CA PHE A 404 -8.14 1.80 -26.17
C PHE A 404 -7.27 1.29 -27.34
N LYS A 405 -7.38 0.00 -27.69
CA LYS A 405 -6.68 -0.63 -28.81
C LYS A 405 -7.11 -0.09 -30.17
N LEU A 406 -8.36 0.35 -30.34
CA LEU A 406 -8.79 1.01 -31.58
C LEU A 406 -8.07 2.35 -31.80
N HIS A 407 -7.74 3.06 -30.71
CA HIS A 407 -7.06 4.35 -30.77
C HIS A 407 -5.53 4.24 -30.77
N PHE A 408 -4.98 3.25 -30.08
CA PHE A 408 -3.53 3.03 -29.96
C PHE A 408 -3.15 1.56 -30.27
N PRO A 409 -3.37 1.09 -31.52
CA PRO A 409 -3.14 -0.29 -31.89
C PRO A 409 -1.66 -0.70 -31.75
N LEU A 410 -0.70 0.14 -32.15
CA LEU A 410 0.72 -0.19 -32.10
C LEU A 410 1.25 -0.17 -30.65
N LEU A 411 0.81 0.77 -29.82
CA LEU A 411 1.08 0.74 -28.38
C LEU A 411 0.52 -0.52 -27.72
N CYS A 412 -0.70 -0.91 -28.08
CA CYS A 412 -1.28 -2.14 -27.57
C CYS A 412 -0.49 -3.36 -28.02
N GLU A 413 0.03 -3.38 -29.24
CA GLU A 413 0.90 -4.47 -29.71
C GLU A 413 2.19 -4.58 -28.88
N CYS A 414 2.81 -3.46 -28.48
CA CYS A 414 3.94 -3.48 -27.55
C CYS A 414 3.56 -4.08 -26.19
N ILE A 415 2.43 -3.65 -25.61
CA ILE A 415 1.92 -4.17 -24.32
C ILE A 415 1.64 -5.68 -24.42
N GLU A 416 1.01 -6.10 -25.51
CA GLU A 416 0.70 -7.51 -25.78
C GLU A 416 1.97 -8.34 -25.94
N THR A 417 2.99 -7.81 -26.61
CA THR A 417 4.29 -8.47 -26.80
C THR A 417 4.96 -8.80 -25.46
N PHE A 418 4.91 -7.90 -24.47
CA PHE A 418 5.39 -8.21 -23.12
C PHE A 418 4.55 -9.28 -22.40
N LYS A 419 3.22 -9.30 -22.62
CA LYS A 419 2.30 -10.22 -21.96
C LYS A 419 2.25 -11.62 -22.57
N ALA A 420 2.57 -11.75 -23.86
CA ALA A 420 2.50 -13.00 -24.62
C ALA A 420 3.76 -13.87 -24.49
N THR A 421 4.67 -13.50 -23.59
CA THR A 421 5.95 -14.19 -23.41
C THR A 421 5.76 -15.59 -22.77
N THR A 422 4.70 -15.82 -21.99
CA THR A 422 4.45 -17.13 -21.38
C THR A 422 2.98 -17.54 -21.48
N ASP A 423 2.73 -18.86 -21.48
CA ASP A 423 1.38 -19.44 -21.43
C ASP A 423 0.78 -19.46 -20.02
N GLU A 424 1.46 -18.88 -19.03
CA GLU A 424 0.96 -18.81 -17.67
C GLU A 424 -0.30 -17.95 -17.59
N SER A 425 -1.29 -18.41 -16.82
CA SER A 425 -2.57 -17.69 -16.67
C SER A 425 -2.44 -16.27 -16.11
N ASP A 426 -1.30 -15.95 -15.49
CA ASP A 426 -0.98 -14.68 -14.87
C ASP A 426 -0.05 -13.79 -15.72
N SER A 427 0.25 -14.18 -16.97
CA SER A 427 1.16 -13.45 -17.88
C SER A 427 0.73 -12.01 -18.16
N PHE A 428 -0.57 -11.71 -18.06
CA PHE A 428 -1.12 -10.37 -18.17
C PHE A 428 -0.59 -9.39 -17.10
N LYS A 429 0.01 -9.88 -16.01
CA LYS A 429 0.64 -9.08 -14.96
C LYS A 429 2.10 -8.71 -15.28
N LEU A 430 2.72 -9.32 -16.29
CA LEU A 430 4.15 -9.14 -16.58
C LEU A 430 4.50 -7.71 -16.95
N PHE A 431 3.76 -7.10 -17.87
CA PHE A 431 4.00 -5.71 -18.27
C PHE A 431 3.79 -4.73 -17.10
N PRO A 432 2.65 -4.74 -16.37
CA PRO A 432 2.52 -3.91 -15.17
C PRO A 432 3.59 -4.15 -14.10
N ARG A 433 4.02 -5.40 -13.89
CA ARG A 433 5.10 -5.75 -12.97
C ARG A 433 6.43 -5.14 -13.41
N LEU A 434 6.73 -5.16 -14.72
CA LEU A 434 7.90 -4.46 -15.26
C LEU A 434 7.87 -2.97 -14.91
N LEU A 435 6.74 -2.29 -15.13
CA LEU A 435 6.61 -0.86 -14.81
C LEU A 435 6.85 -0.58 -13.32
N GLN A 436 6.31 -1.42 -12.43
CA GLN A 436 6.54 -1.34 -10.98
C GLN A 436 8.00 -1.59 -10.57
N GLN A 437 8.69 -2.48 -11.27
CA GLN A 437 10.10 -2.78 -11.02
C GLN A 437 11.01 -1.63 -11.46
N VAL A 438 10.73 -1.02 -12.62
CA VAL A 438 11.43 0.19 -13.08
C VAL A 438 11.14 1.37 -12.16
N GLU A 439 9.89 1.54 -11.71
CA GLU A 439 9.53 2.53 -10.69
C GLU A 439 10.35 2.35 -9.41
N SER A 440 10.42 1.12 -8.89
CA SER A 440 11.15 0.83 -7.65
C SER A 440 12.65 1.02 -7.79
N ASP A 441 13.25 0.64 -8.92
CA ASP A 441 14.68 0.87 -9.18
C ASP A 441 14.98 2.39 -9.23
N CYS A 442 14.19 3.13 -10.01
CA CYS A 442 14.32 4.58 -10.13
C CYS A 442 14.21 5.28 -8.78
N VAL A 443 13.11 5.04 -8.05
CA VAL A 443 12.80 5.74 -6.81
C VAL A 443 13.72 5.29 -5.68
N LEU A 444 13.89 3.99 -5.46
CA LEU A 444 14.54 3.45 -4.26
C LEU A 444 16.04 3.24 -4.47
N ASP A 445 16.41 2.58 -5.56
CA ASP A 445 17.77 2.05 -5.74
C ASP A 445 18.73 3.05 -6.39
N LYS A 446 18.19 4.06 -7.11
CA LYS A 446 18.96 5.15 -7.71
C LYS A 446 18.76 6.48 -6.98
N ILE A 447 17.59 7.11 -7.14
CA ILE A 447 17.40 8.51 -6.72
C ILE A 447 17.50 8.62 -5.20
N SER A 448 16.75 7.79 -4.45
CA SER A 448 16.81 7.85 -2.98
C SER A 448 18.21 7.55 -2.44
N LYS A 449 18.93 6.62 -3.07
CA LYS A 449 20.30 6.28 -2.69
C LYS A 449 21.23 7.48 -2.88
N GLU A 450 21.22 8.11 -4.04
CA GLU A 450 22.06 9.27 -4.34
C GLU A 450 21.71 10.49 -3.47
N LEU A 451 20.42 10.70 -3.19
CA LEU A 451 19.99 11.74 -2.24
C LEU A 451 20.54 11.52 -0.84
N CYS A 452 20.49 10.28 -0.32
CA CYS A 452 21.04 9.96 1.00
C CYS A 452 22.57 10.10 1.05
N GLU A 453 23.27 9.78 -0.04
CA GLU A 453 24.73 9.97 -0.13
C GLU A 453 25.11 11.46 -0.19
N LYS A 454 24.37 12.27 -0.97
CA LYS A 454 24.61 13.71 -1.12
C LYS A 454 24.17 14.51 0.10
N TYR A 455 23.08 14.10 0.75
CA TYR A 455 22.46 14.80 1.88
C TYR A 455 22.18 13.83 3.05
N PRO A 456 23.21 13.33 3.74
CA PRO A 456 23.05 12.31 4.79
C PRO A 456 22.25 12.77 6.02
N GLN A 457 21.99 14.07 6.16
CA GLN A 457 21.22 14.64 7.27
C GLN A 457 19.74 14.89 6.92
N MET A 458 19.36 14.74 5.65
CA MET A 458 18.01 14.96 5.16
C MET A 458 17.12 13.76 5.48
N PRO A 459 16.08 13.93 6.30
CA PRO A 459 15.09 12.87 6.50
C PRO A 459 14.45 12.51 5.16
N LEU A 460 14.44 11.22 4.81
CA LEU A 460 13.94 10.77 3.52
C LEU A 460 13.10 9.51 3.67
N TRP A 461 11.87 9.58 3.19
CA TRP A 461 10.98 8.43 3.06
C TRP A 461 10.44 8.34 1.64
N THR A 462 9.86 7.19 1.32
CA THR A 462 9.12 7.00 0.08
C THR A 462 7.74 6.40 0.35
N ILE A 463 6.76 6.83 -0.44
CA ILE A 463 5.45 6.19 -0.55
C ILE A 463 5.28 5.80 -2.01
N HIS A 464 5.76 4.61 -2.36
CA HIS A 464 5.79 4.11 -3.74
C HIS A 464 6.51 5.09 -4.68
N ASP A 465 5.76 5.85 -5.47
CA ASP A 465 6.18 6.82 -6.47
C ASP A 465 6.32 8.26 -5.92
N SER A 466 6.35 8.41 -4.60
CA SER A 466 6.47 9.70 -3.92
C SER A 466 7.71 9.75 -3.04
N PHE A 467 8.46 10.84 -3.12
CA PHE A 467 9.57 11.18 -2.20
C PHE A 467 9.05 12.09 -1.10
N CYS A 468 9.39 11.82 0.15
CA CYS A 468 8.93 12.61 1.29
C CYS A 468 10.12 13.07 2.13
N THR A 469 10.12 14.33 2.53
CA THR A 469 11.11 14.90 3.45
C THR A 469 10.46 15.97 4.32
N THR A 470 11.20 16.56 5.26
CA THR A 470 10.66 17.67 6.06
C THR A 470 10.61 18.96 5.25
N GLN A 471 9.71 19.88 5.63
CA GLN A 471 9.41 21.09 4.87
C GLN A 471 10.65 21.95 4.55
N SER A 472 11.60 22.05 5.47
CA SER A 472 12.86 22.78 5.30
C SER A 472 13.80 22.14 4.26
N TRP A 473 13.81 20.82 4.15
CA TRP A 473 14.60 20.09 3.16
C TRP A 473 13.91 19.99 1.80
N PHE A 474 12.59 20.18 1.76
CA PHE A 474 11.79 19.97 0.55
C PHE A 474 12.31 20.71 -0.69
N PRO A 475 12.68 22.00 -0.66
CA PRO A 475 13.17 22.69 -1.86
C PRO A 475 14.48 22.09 -2.40
N ILE A 476 15.37 21.62 -1.51
CA ILE A 476 16.63 20.98 -1.87
C ILE A 476 16.37 19.62 -2.47
N MET A 477 15.53 18.82 -1.80
CA MET A 477 15.12 17.50 -2.28
C MET A 477 14.42 17.60 -3.64
N GLU A 478 13.49 18.53 -3.84
CA GLU A 478 12.75 18.69 -5.09
C GLU A 478 13.69 18.99 -6.27
N THR A 479 14.63 19.91 -6.07
CA THR A 479 15.63 20.25 -7.09
C THR A 479 16.50 19.04 -7.42
N ALA A 480 17.03 18.36 -6.40
CA ALA A 480 17.90 17.20 -6.59
C ALA A 480 17.15 16.01 -7.22
N VAL A 481 15.90 15.74 -6.84
CA VAL A 481 15.06 14.69 -7.45
C VAL A 481 14.89 14.96 -8.94
N LYS A 482 14.59 16.20 -9.35
CA LYS A 482 14.42 16.56 -10.77
C LYS A 482 15.72 16.37 -11.57
N GLU A 483 16.86 16.78 -11.02
CA GLU A 483 18.18 16.56 -11.64
C GLU A 483 18.51 15.07 -11.79
N LEU A 484 18.30 14.29 -10.73
CA LEU A 484 18.58 12.85 -10.74
C LEU A 484 17.64 12.09 -11.67
N PHE A 485 16.37 12.52 -11.77
CA PHE A 485 15.44 11.96 -12.75
C PHE A 485 15.92 12.20 -14.18
N LEU A 486 16.38 13.40 -14.52
CA LEU A 486 16.90 13.70 -15.87
C LEU A 486 18.04 12.75 -16.25
N SER A 487 18.96 12.51 -15.30
CA SER A 487 20.06 11.55 -15.47
C SER A 487 19.56 10.11 -15.64
N TYR A 488 18.64 9.67 -14.79
CA TYR A 488 18.11 8.30 -14.84
C TYR A 488 17.31 8.01 -16.12
N SER A 489 16.57 9.01 -16.62
CA SER A 489 15.56 8.86 -17.67
C SER A 489 16.04 9.21 -19.08
N ASP A 490 17.33 9.51 -19.25
CA ASP A 490 17.89 10.06 -20.50
C ASP A 490 17.11 11.31 -20.98
N GLY A 491 16.72 12.18 -20.03
CA GLY A 491 16.02 13.44 -20.30
C GLY A 491 14.49 13.37 -20.35
N ILE A 492 13.88 12.20 -20.17
CA ILE A 492 12.42 12.04 -20.17
C ILE A 492 11.87 12.32 -18.76
N LEU A 493 11.59 13.59 -18.45
CA LEU A 493 11.14 13.99 -17.12
C LEU A 493 9.62 13.84 -16.92
N PRO A 494 9.13 13.28 -15.79
CA PRO A 494 7.71 13.31 -15.46
C PRO A 494 7.29 14.68 -14.93
N SER A 495 5.99 14.94 -14.95
CA SER A 495 5.41 16.00 -14.13
C SER A 495 5.32 15.58 -12.66
N PHE A 496 5.60 16.50 -11.75
CA PHE A 496 5.49 16.25 -10.31
C PHE A 496 4.29 16.98 -9.70
N LYS A 497 3.81 16.50 -8.55
CA LYS A 497 2.84 17.18 -7.69
C LYS A 497 3.43 17.29 -6.29
N CYS A 498 3.42 18.48 -5.72
CA CYS A 498 3.75 18.69 -4.33
C CYS A 498 2.50 18.45 -3.46
N ASP A 499 2.66 17.77 -2.34
CA ASP A 499 1.61 17.48 -1.36
C ASP A 499 2.16 17.77 0.05
N ALA A 500 1.66 18.84 0.68
CA ALA A 500 2.07 19.21 2.02
C ALA A 500 1.24 18.43 3.05
N TRP A 501 1.90 17.80 4.02
CA TRP A 501 1.23 17.04 5.07
C TRP A 501 0.83 17.97 6.22
N CYS A 502 0.04 18.99 5.91
CA CYS A 502 -0.52 19.93 6.86
C CYS A 502 -1.97 20.24 6.46
N LYS A 503 -2.78 20.73 7.41
CA LYS A 503 -4.06 21.34 7.06
C LYS A 503 -3.79 22.70 6.44
N ASP A 504 -4.58 23.13 5.45
CA ASP A 504 -4.35 24.38 4.69
C ASP A 504 -4.12 25.62 5.59
N CYS A 505 -4.76 25.68 6.77
CA CYS A 505 -4.59 26.76 7.75
C CYS A 505 -3.24 26.76 8.51
N GLU A 506 -2.47 25.66 8.47
CA GLU A 506 -1.18 25.49 9.17
C GLU A 506 0.01 25.64 8.23
N CYS A 507 -0.19 25.40 6.94
CA CYS A 507 0.84 25.54 5.92
C CYS A 507 1.30 27.01 5.74
N LEU A 508 0.49 27.99 6.18
CA LEU A 508 0.76 29.43 6.08
C LEU A 508 1.60 30.02 7.23
N LYS A 509 2.01 29.23 8.23
CA LYS A 509 2.77 29.75 9.38
C LYS A 509 4.28 29.75 9.20
N VAL A 510 4.80 29.24 8.09
CA VAL A 510 6.24 29.21 7.79
C VAL A 510 6.45 29.58 6.32
N ALA A 511 6.28 30.87 6.01
CA ALA A 511 6.76 31.50 4.79
C ALA A 511 7.69 32.65 5.18
#